data_AF-A0A645HYQ6-F1
#
_entry.id   AF-A0A645HYQ6-F1
#
_cell.length_a   1.000
_cell.length_b   1.000
_cell.length_c   1.000
_cell.angle_alpha   90.00
_cell.angle_beta   90.00
_cell.angle_gamma   90.00
#
_symmetry.space_group_name_H-M   'P 1'
#
loop_
_entity.id
_entity.type
_entity.pdbx_description
1 polymer ?
#
loop_
_entity_poly.entity_id
_entity_poly.type
_entity_poly.pdbx_seq_one_letter_code
_entity_poly.pdbx_strand_id
1 'polypeptide(L)'
;MADYEVGTVTDISFNNIKCESENGVFLSAESKDKIQNIYFDEVDLMICKRTNYEGGIYDKRPSKGDDFVKGKTYGFYLDNASNVNIRNSTVRWGDTRPSYFADTLFSQNIDGLQTFNLK
;
A
#
# COMPACT_ATOMS: atom_id res chain seq x y z
N MET A 1 -11.49 13.82 -27.64
CA MET A 1 -10.71 13.71 -26.39
C MET A 1 -9.39 13.09 -26.76
N ALA A 2 -8.25 13.62 -26.32
CA ALA A 2 -6.97 12.98 -26.59
C ALA A 2 -6.92 11.67 -25.78
N ASP A 3 -6.61 10.56 -26.45
CA ASP A 3 -6.26 9.33 -25.75
C ASP A 3 -4.89 9.55 -25.09
N TYR A 4 -4.90 9.61 -23.76
CA TYR A 4 -3.69 9.63 -22.95
C TYR A 4 -3.44 8.21 -22.46
N GLU A 5 -2.21 7.73 -22.64
CA GLU A 5 -1.77 6.48 -22.04
C GLU A 5 -1.20 6.74 -20.65
N VAL A 6 -1.53 5.87 -19.70
CA VAL A 6 -0.96 5.92 -18.36
C VAL A 6 0.51 5.52 -18.46
N GLY A 7 1.38 6.39 -17.95
CA GLY A 7 2.81 6.14 -17.86
C GLY A 7 3.15 5.02 -16.87
N THR A 8 4.40 4.56 -16.90
CA THR A 8 4.91 3.56 -15.97
C THR A 8 5.60 4.23 -14.78
N VAL A 9 5.46 3.62 -13.61
CA VAL A 9 6.16 3.96 -12.38
C VAL A 9 7.11 2.82 -12.06
N THR A 10 8.41 3.05 -12.15
CA THR A 10 9.42 2.01 -12.01
C THR A 10 10.61 2.45 -11.17
N ASP A 11 11.27 1.49 -10.54
CA ASP A 11 12.56 1.63 -9.87
C ASP A 11 12.53 2.64 -8.71
N ILE A 12 11.49 2.52 -7.88
CA ILE A 12 11.30 3.36 -6.69
C ILE A 12 11.67 2.58 -5.44
N SER A 13 12.46 3.21 -4.57
CA SER A 13 12.84 2.65 -3.27
C SER A 13 12.37 3.54 -2.13
N PHE A 14 11.74 2.93 -1.13
CA PHE A 14 11.33 3.52 0.13
C PHE A 14 12.18 2.89 1.24
N ASN A 15 13.10 3.67 1.81
CA ASN A 15 14.08 3.15 2.77
C ASN A 15 14.06 3.93 4.08
N ASN A 16 14.25 3.24 5.21
CA ASN A 16 14.44 3.82 6.54
C ASN A 16 13.30 4.76 6.97
N ILE A 17 12.06 4.34 6.75
CA ILE A 17 10.87 5.13 7.07
C ILE A 17 10.25 4.58 8.34
N LYS A 18 10.05 5.44 9.33
CA LYS A 18 9.26 5.13 10.52
C LYS A 18 8.11 6.11 10.63
N CYS A 19 6.88 5.61 10.70
CA CYS A 19 5.71 6.47 10.83
C CYS A 19 4.63 5.90 11.75
N GLU A 20 3.88 6.82 12.36
CA GLU A 20 2.58 6.54 12.97
C GLU A 20 1.50 7.05 12.02
N SER A 21 0.51 6.23 11.72
CA SER A 21 -0.50 6.51 10.71
C SER A 21 -1.85 5.89 11.08
N GLU A 22 -2.92 6.36 10.45
CA GLU A 22 -4.25 5.72 10.53
C GLU A 22 -4.49 4.73 9.39
N ASN A 23 -3.61 4.70 8.39
CA ASN A 23 -3.64 3.78 7.25
C ASN A 23 -2.25 3.22 6.92
N GLY A 24 -2.18 2.15 6.14
CA GLY A 24 -0.91 1.55 5.70
C GLY A 24 -0.43 2.06 4.35
N VAL A 25 0.56 1.36 3.80
CA VAL A 25 1.04 1.56 2.43
C VAL A 25 -0.03 1.10 1.44
N PHE A 26 -0.29 1.92 0.43
CA PHE A 26 -1.19 1.60 -0.67
C PHE A 26 -0.44 1.73 -2.00
N LEU A 27 -0.36 0.63 -2.73
CA LEU A 27 0.25 0.53 -4.06
C LEU A 27 -0.80 -0.06 -5.00
N SER A 28 -1.32 0.75 -5.93
CA SER A 28 -2.33 0.30 -6.89
C SER A 28 -2.12 0.91 -8.26
N ALA A 29 -2.33 0.13 -9.32
CA ALA A 29 -2.31 0.58 -10.71
C ALA A 29 -3.51 0.05 -11.50
N GLU A 30 -3.72 0.54 -12.73
CA GLU A 30 -4.76 -0.01 -13.62
C GLU A 30 -4.43 -1.44 -14.10
N SER A 31 -3.13 -1.76 -14.22
CA SER A 31 -2.63 -3.07 -14.64
C SER A 31 -1.21 -3.30 -14.13
N LYS A 32 -0.81 -4.56 -14.00
CA LYS A 32 0.46 -4.95 -13.36
C LYS A 32 1.73 -4.47 -14.07
N ASP A 33 1.64 -4.05 -15.33
CA ASP A 33 2.73 -3.47 -16.11
C ASP A 33 2.95 -1.96 -15.84
N LYS A 34 2.05 -1.30 -15.09
CA LYS A 34 2.15 0.14 -14.81
C LYS A 34 2.97 0.48 -13.58
N ILE A 35 3.11 -0.45 -12.62
CA ILE A 35 3.99 -0.30 -11.46
C ILE A 35 4.96 -1.48 -11.42
N GLN A 36 6.26 -1.19 -11.46
CA GLN A 36 7.30 -2.21 -11.54
C GLN A 36 8.49 -1.88 -10.62
N ASN A 37 9.21 -2.89 -10.14
CA ASN A 37 10.48 -2.71 -9.41
C ASN A 37 10.37 -1.75 -8.22
N ILE A 38 9.50 -2.08 -7.26
CA ILE A 38 9.27 -1.27 -6.06
C ILE A 38 9.92 -1.95 -4.87
N TYR A 39 10.71 -1.20 -4.10
CA TYR A 39 11.49 -1.72 -2.98
C TYR A 39 11.11 -0.98 -1.70
N PHE A 40 10.69 -1.72 -0.68
CA PHE A 40 10.48 -1.22 0.67
C PHE A 40 11.53 -1.89 1.57
N ASP A 41 12.36 -1.10 2.24
CA ASP A 41 13.38 -1.59 3.17
C ASP A 41 13.39 -0.77 4.45
N GLU A 42 13.39 -1.42 5.61
CA GLU A 42 13.35 -0.74 6.90
C GLU A 42 12.17 0.25 7.01
N VAL A 43 10.98 -0.21 6.61
CA VAL A 43 9.72 0.55 6.74
C VAL A 43 8.95 0.05 7.97
N ASP A 44 8.95 0.86 9.02
CA ASP A 44 8.31 0.58 10.31
C ASP A 44 7.02 1.40 10.49
N LEU A 45 5.88 0.74 10.33
CA LEU A 45 4.55 1.33 10.49
C LEU A 45 3.98 1.05 11.89
N MET A 46 3.51 2.09 12.57
CA MET A 46 2.58 1.98 13.70
C MET A 46 1.21 2.47 13.24
N ILE A 47 0.24 1.56 13.10
CA ILE A 47 -1.10 1.89 12.60
C ILE A 47 -2.09 1.90 13.75
N CYS A 48 -2.71 3.05 13.99
CA CYS A 48 -3.65 3.28 15.09
C CYS A 48 -4.66 4.35 14.71
N LYS A 49 -5.93 4.17 15.09
CA LYS A 49 -6.95 5.19 14.86
C LYS A 49 -6.77 6.38 15.83
N ARG A 50 -6.86 7.60 15.30
CA ARG A 50 -6.69 8.85 16.07
C ARG A 50 -7.80 9.86 15.82
N THR A 51 -8.25 10.01 14.57
CA THR A 51 -9.30 10.97 14.21
C THR A 51 -10.69 10.35 14.19
N ASN A 52 -11.71 11.15 13.87
CA ASN A 52 -13.07 10.68 13.59
C ASN A 52 -13.33 10.42 12.09
N TYR A 53 -12.33 10.59 11.21
CA TYR A 53 -12.48 10.24 9.80
C TYR A 53 -12.70 8.74 9.63
N GLU A 54 -13.56 8.37 8.68
CA GLU A 54 -13.80 6.97 8.33
C GLU A 54 -12.49 6.33 7.84
N GLY A 55 -12.17 5.14 8.38
CA GLY A 55 -11.02 4.35 7.95
C GLY A 55 -11.46 3.14 7.11
N GLY A 56 -10.50 2.32 6.66
CA GLY A 56 -10.81 1.26 5.68
C GLY A 56 -11.10 1.84 4.29
N ILE A 57 -10.52 2.99 3.98
CA ILE A 57 -10.68 3.69 2.70
C ILE A 57 -9.30 4.06 2.18
N TYR A 58 -9.05 3.77 0.91
CA TYR A 58 -7.88 4.25 0.16
C TYR A 58 -8.33 5.26 -0.89
N ASP A 59 -7.71 6.43 -0.90
CA ASP A 59 -8.00 7.50 -1.86
C ASP A 59 -7.23 7.25 -3.16
N LYS A 60 -7.95 7.14 -4.28
CA LYS A 60 -7.39 6.92 -5.62
C LYS A 60 -7.38 8.19 -6.46
N ARG A 61 -7.88 9.31 -5.96
CA ARG A 61 -7.93 10.55 -6.75
C ARG A 61 -6.51 11.09 -6.98
N PRO A 62 -6.22 11.70 -8.15
CA PRO A 62 -7.15 12.07 -9.22
C PRO A 62 -7.31 11.01 -10.33
N SER A 63 -7.09 9.72 -10.05
CA SER A 63 -7.23 8.68 -11.08
C SER A 63 -8.64 8.61 -11.67
N LYS A 64 -8.74 8.15 -12.92
CA LYS A 64 -10.02 7.93 -13.59
C LYS A 64 -10.67 6.66 -13.04
N GLY A 65 -11.94 6.74 -12.64
CA GLY A 65 -12.71 5.61 -12.13
C GLY A 65 -13.27 5.90 -10.74
N ASP A 66 -13.35 4.88 -9.90
CA ASP A 66 -13.80 5.04 -8.52
C ASP A 66 -12.77 5.84 -7.70
N ASP A 67 -13.25 6.92 -7.08
CA ASP A 67 -12.44 7.81 -6.23
C ASP A 67 -11.81 7.09 -5.04
N PHE A 68 -12.43 6.02 -4.56
CA PHE A 68 -12.09 5.36 -3.32
C PHE A 68 -12.14 3.83 -3.44
N VAL A 69 -11.15 3.16 -2.85
CA VAL A 69 -11.25 1.73 -2.54
C VAL A 69 -11.73 1.59 -1.11
N LYS A 70 -12.93 1.04 -0.92
CA LYS A 70 -13.47 0.72 0.40
C LYS A 70 -13.15 -0.71 0.77
N GLY A 71 -12.71 -0.93 2.00
CA GLY A 71 -12.34 -2.25 2.47
C GLY A 71 -11.71 -2.23 3.86
N LYS A 72 -10.72 -3.10 4.05
CA LYS A 72 -9.93 -3.16 5.29
C LYS A 72 -8.63 -2.40 5.13
N THR A 73 -8.11 -1.89 6.23
CA THR A 73 -6.78 -1.30 6.32
C THR A 73 -5.75 -2.40 6.59
N TYR A 74 -4.83 -2.58 5.65
CA TYR A 74 -3.67 -3.45 5.77
C TYR A 74 -2.41 -2.62 5.98
N GLY A 75 -1.36 -3.24 6.52
CA GLY A 75 -0.04 -2.60 6.61
C GLY A 75 0.54 -2.26 5.24
N PHE A 76 0.47 -3.22 4.32
CA PHE A 76 0.76 -3.07 2.90
C PHE A 76 -0.42 -3.59 2.09
N TYR A 77 -1.08 -2.72 1.32
CA TYR A 77 -2.09 -3.08 0.34
C TYR A 77 -1.48 -2.93 -1.05
N LEU A 78 -1.31 -4.05 -1.75
CA LEU A 78 -0.70 -4.11 -3.08
C LEU A 78 -1.70 -4.64 -4.11
N ASP A 79 -1.88 -3.92 -5.20
CA ASP A 79 -2.83 -4.25 -6.26
C ASP A 79 -2.24 -3.88 -7.63
N ASN A 80 -2.12 -4.84 -8.55
CA ASN A 80 -1.60 -4.62 -9.90
C ASN A 80 -0.18 -4.01 -9.94
N ALA A 81 0.84 -4.82 -9.63
CA ALA A 81 2.24 -4.43 -9.79
C ALA A 81 3.13 -5.63 -10.11
N SER A 82 4.36 -5.36 -10.56
CA SER A 82 5.37 -6.39 -10.83
C SER A 82 6.66 -6.11 -10.07
N ASN A 83 7.35 -7.16 -9.61
CA ASN A 83 8.60 -7.10 -8.86
C ASN A 83 8.55 -6.13 -7.67
N VAL A 84 7.74 -6.48 -6.66
CA VAL A 84 7.65 -5.73 -5.40
C VAL A 84 8.44 -6.48 -4.33
N ASN A 85 9.34 -5.78 -3.65
CA ASN A 85 10.21 -6.32 -2.62
C ASN A 85 9.95 -5.59 -1.30
N ILE A 86 9.60 -6.32 -0.25
CA ILE A 86 9.43 -5.76 1.10
C ILE A 86 10.40 -6.48 2.02
N ARG A 87 11.39 -5.76 2.53
CA ARG A 87 12.39 -6.33 3.45
C ARG A 87 12.53 -5.53 4.74
N ASN A 88 12.89 -6.24 5.80
CA ASN A 88 13.20 -5.68 7.12
C ASN A 88 12.17 -4.65 7.62
N SER A 89 10.90 -4.87 7.31
CA SER A 89 9.82 -3.92 7.54
C SER A 89 8.84 -4.49 8.56
N THR A 90 8.23 -3.63 9.36
CA THR A 90 7.36 -4.05 10.46
C THR A 90 6.06 -3.27 10.47
N VAL A 91 4.95 -3.96 10.71
CA VAL A 91 3.63 -3.36 10.95
C VAL A 91 3.20 -3.68 12.36
N ARG A 92 2.99 -2.62 13.15
CA ARG A 92 2.46 -2.72 14.52
C ARG A 92 1.09 -2.08 14.57
N TRP A 93 0.16 -2.74 15.22
CA TRP A 93 -1.15 -2.18 15.50
C TRP A 93 -1.13 -1.50 16.87
N GLY A 94 -1.53 -0.24 16.92
CA GLY A 94 -1.57 0.51 18.17
C GLY A 94 -2.76 0.17 19.05
N ASP A 95 -2.94 0.97 20.09
CA ASP A 95 -3.97 0.83 21.12
C ASP A 95 -5.40 0.92 20.57
N THR A 96 -5.65 1.80 19.60
CA THR A 96 -6.96 1.89 18.94
C THR A 96 -6.95 1.13 17.62
N ARG A 97 -7.49 -0.10 17.65
CA ARG A 97 -7.61 -1.00 16.50
C ARG A 97 -9.08 -1.29 16.16
N PRO A 98 -9.69 -0.53 15.24
CA PRO A 98 -11.02 -0.83 14.72
C PRO A 98 -11.07 -2.19 14.01
N SER A 99 -12.26 -2.77 13.88
CA SER A 99 -12.47 -4.09 13.26
C SER A 99 -12.08 -4.19 11.78
N TYR A 100 -11.99 -3.05 11.09
CA TYR A 100 -11.52 -2.99 9.70
C TYR A 100 -9.99 -2.96 9.57
N PHE A 101 -9.23 -2.92 10.66
CA PHE A 101 -7.78 -3.17 10.60
C PHE A 101 -7.53 -4.67 10.45
N ALA A 102 -6.83 -5.06 9.39
CA ALA A 102 -6.63 -6.45 8.99
C ALA A 102 -5.20 -6.92 9.29
N ASP A 103 -4.56 -7.47 8.27
CA ASP A 103 -3.26 -8.13 8.34
C ASP A 103 -2.13 -7.22 7.86
N THR A 104 -0.89 -7.65 8.10
CA THR A 104 0.34 -6.95 7.70
C THR A 104 0.37 -6.71 6.18
N LEU A 105 -0.12 -7.65 5.37
CA LEU A 105 -0.02 -7.61 3.92
C LEU A 105 -1.30 -8.14 3.26
N PHE A 106 -1.80 -7.37 2.30
CA PHE A 106 -2.75 -7.82 1.28
C PHE A 106 -2.12 -7.61 -0.09
N SER A 107 -2.22 -8.62 -0.95
CA SER A 107 -1.73 -8.55 -2.31
C SER A 107 -2.71 -9.20 -3.28
N GLN A 108 -3.01 -8.52 -4.39
CA GLN A 108 -3.74 -9.09 -5.52
C GLN A 108 -3.07 -8.68 -6.83
N ASN A 109 -3.11 -9.58 -7.82
CA ASN A 109 -2.55 -9.34 -9.16
C ASN A 109 -1.08 -8.85 -9.15
N ILE A 110 -0.26 -9.44 -8.28
CA ILE A 110 1.17 -9.12 -8.19
C ILE A 110 1.99 -10.19 -8.92
N ASP A 111 2.89 -9.77 -9.79
CA ASP A 111 3.85 -10.65 -10.47
C ASP A 111 5.23 -10.47 -9.83
N GLY A 112 5.66 -11.41 -9.00
CA GLY A 112 6.94 -11.33 -8.27
C GLY A 112 6.87 -10.45 -7.01
N LEU A 113 6.12 -10.89 -6.00
CA LEU A 113 6.20 -10.33 -4.64
C LEU A 113 7.22 -11.12 -3.82
N GLN A 114 8.22 -10.43 -3.27
CA GLN A 114 9.17 -11.01 -2.33
C GLN A 114 9.09 -10.30 -0.99
N THR A 115 9.08 -11.08 0.08
CA THR A 115 9.16 -10.55 1.45
C THR A 115 10.31 -11.19 2.19
N PHE A 116 11.04 -10.40 2.98
CA PHE A 116 12.13 -10.88 3.82
C PHE A 116 12.12 -10.15 5.15
N ASN A 117 11.94 -10.85 6.27
CA ASN A 117 11.79 -10.23 7.59
C ASN A 117 10.65 -9.20 7.67
N LEU A 118 9.56 -9.41 6.93
CA LEU A 118 8.32 -8.65 7.11
C LEU A 118 7.57 -9.20 8.34
N LYS A 119 7.21 -8.32 9.28
CA LYS A 119 6.50 -8.68 10.51
C LYS A 119 5.21 -7.88 10.63
#